data_AF-A0A9W8N7M4-F1
#
_entry.id   AF-A0A9W8N7M4-F1
#
_cell.length_a   1.000
_cell.length_b   1.000
_cell.length_c   1.000
_cell.angle_alpha   90.00
_cell.angle_beta   90.00
_cell.angle_gamma   90.00
#
_symmetry.space_group_name_H-M   'P 1'
#
loop_
_entity.id
_entity.type
_entity.pdbx_description
1 polymer ?
#
loop_
_entity_poly.entity_id
_entity_poly.type
_entity_poly.pdbx_seq_one_letter_code
_entity_poly.pdbx_strand_id
1 'polypeptide(L)'
;MRCGMMMAQASNDKITNWVAPGDKSGEFKRQVSSFREWISDAPDARFPPEKGRYHLYVSYACPWAHRTLIARKLKGLEEFVSFSVVHWHMGDKGCSACRSYHESAGG
;
A
#
# COMPACT_ATOMS: atom_id res chain seq x y z
N MET A 1 28.82 7.43 -20.54
CA MET A 1 29.02 7.22 -19.09
C MET A 1 27.91 6.30 -18.60
N ARG A 2 28.25 5.09 -18.17
CA ARG A 2 27.32 4.05 -17.69
C ARG A 2 26.71 4.51 -16.36
N CYS A 3 25.42 4.87 -16.34
CA CYS A 3 24.67 4.97 -15.09
C CYS A 3 24.27 3.55 -14.69
N GLY A 4 24.78 3.11 -13.54
CA GLY A 4 24.66 1.74 -13.06
C GLY A 4 23.21 1.38 -12.74
N MET A 5 22.80 0.23 -13.25
CA MET A 5 21.61 -0.48 -12.82
C MET A 5 21.80 -0.87 -11.35
N MET A 6 21.24 -0.09 -10.41
CA MET A 6 21.02 -0.58 -9.05
C MET A 6 20.00 -1.70 -9.14
N MET A 7 20.50 -2.94 -9.17
CA MET A 7 19.70 -4.14 -9.01
C MET A 7 19.08 -4.10 -7.61
N ALA A 8 17.79 -3.75 -7.52
CA ALA A 8 17.00 -4.08 -6.35
C ALA A 8 16.93 -5.61 -6.29
N GLN A 9 17.70 -6.21 -5.37
CA GLN A 9 17.64 -7.64 -5.11
C GLN A 9 16.23 -7.97 -4.62
N ALA A 10 15.42 -8.61 -5.47
CA ALA A 10 14.20 -9.26 -5.04
C ALA A 10 14.60 -10.49 -4.22
N SER A 11 14.61 -10.36 -2.89
CA SER A 11 14.85 -11.44 -1.97
C SER A 11 13.76 -12.51 -2.13
N ASN A 12 14.16 -13.74 -2.45
CA ASN A 12 13.28 -14.91 -2.63
C ASN A 12 12.79 -15.48 -1.28
N ASP A 13 12.58 -14.61 -0.30
CA ASP A 13 12.17 -14.96 1.05
C ASP A 13 10.65 -15.15 1.10
N LYS A 14 10.21 -16.23 1.78
CA LYS A 14 8.79 -16.44 2.03
C LYS A 14 8.24 -15.26 2.83
N ILE A 15 7.07 -14.75 2.44
CA ILE A 15 6.43 -13.59 3.10
C ILE A 15 6.15 -13.81 4.60
N THR A 16 6.11 -15.07 5.02
CA THR A 16 5.90 -15.49 6.41
C THR A 16 7.17 -15.47 7.25
N ASN A 17 8.34 -15.20 6.66
CA ASN A 17 9.62 -15.16 7.35
C ASN A 17 9.90 -13.76 7.93
N TRP A 18 9.30 -13.48 9.09
CA TRP A 18 9.35 -12.16 9.71
C TRP A 18 10.63 -11.88 10.52
N VAL A 19 11.36 -12.91 10.93
CA VAL A 19 12.62 -12.80 11.69
C VAL A 19 13.70 -13.61 10.98
N ALA A 20 14.91 -13.07 10.86
CA ALA A 20 16.01 -13.77 10.21
C ALA A 20 16.26 -15.13 10.91
N PRO A 21 16.24 -16.26 10.17
CA PRO A 21 16.50 -17.56 10.77
C PRO A 21 17.91 -17.60 11.37
N GLY A 22 18.01 -17.73 12.70
CA GLY A 22 19.29 -17.78 13.42
C GLY A 22 19.69 -16.49 14.15
N ASP A 23 18.89 -15.42 14.10
CA ASP A 23 19.12 -14.22 14.90
C ASP A 23 18.85 -14.53 16.39
N LYS A 24 19.87 -14.42 17.25
CA LYS A 24 19.76 -14.73 18.69
C LYS A 24 18.97 -13.70 19.49
N SER A 25 18.71 -12.52 18.92
CA SER A 25 17.96 -11.44 19.57
C SER A 25 16.44 -11.61 19.43
N GLY A 26 15.97 -12.38 18.43
CA GLY A 26 14.54 -12.53 18.13
C GLY A 26 13.84 -11.25 17.68
N GLU A 27 14.59 -10.19 17.36
CA GLU A 27 14.02 -8.88 17.05
C GLU A 27 13.36 -8.85 15.66
N PHE A 28 12.12 -8.36 15.62
CA PHE A 28 11.44 -8.07 14.36
C PHE A 28 11.96 -6.75 13.76
N LYS A 29 12.80 -6.85 12.72
CA LYS A 29 13.28 -5.70 11.96
C LYS A 29 12.32 -5.38 10.82
N ARG A 30 11.69 -4.21 10.88
CA ARG A 30 10.76 -3.75 9.82
C ARG A 30 11.51 -3.52 8.52
N GLN A 31 10.98 -4.06 7.43
CA GLN A 31 11.46 -3.78 6.08
C GLN A 31 11.30 -2.29 5.75
N VAL A 32 12.24 -1.76 4.96
CA VAL A 32 12.21 -0.36 4.53
C VAL A 32 11.09 -0.17 3.50
N SER A 33 10.24 0.84 3.71
CA SER A 33 9.18 1.18 2.74
C SER A 33 9.76 1.57 1.38
N SER A 34 9.33 0.88 0.32
CA SER A 34 9.80 1.08 -1.06
C SER A 34 9.17 2.28 -1.76
N PHE A 35 7.89 2.58 -1.50
CA PHE A 35 7.16 3.70 -2.09
C PHE A 35 7.07 4.85 -1.08
N ARG A 36 7.49 6.05 -1.49
CA ARG A 36 7.54 7.24 -0.62
C ARG A 36 7.27 8.55 -1.36
N GLU A 37 6.75 8.46 -2.58
CA GLU A 37 6.38 9.62 -3.37
C GLU A 37 5.12 10.30 -2.83
N TRP A 38 5.00 11.60 -3.12
CA TRP A 38 3.93 12.44 -2.62
C TRP A 38 3.03 12.93 -3.75
N ILE A 39 1.75 13.02 -3.45
CA ILE A 39 0.77 13.75 -4.27
C ILE A 39 0.84 15.22 -3.84
N SER A 40 1.07 16.13 -4.78
CA SER A 40 1.25 17.56 -4.50
C SER A 40 0.73 18.40 -5.66
N ASP A 41 0.25 19.61 -5.34
CA ASP A 41 -0.20 20.64 -6.26
C ASP A 41 0.93 21.55 -6.77
N ALA A 42 2.19 21.25 -6.43
CA ALA A 42 3.35 21.99 -6.92
C ALA A 42 3.44 21.94 -8.47
N PRO A 43 3.92 23.01 -9.13
CA PRO A 43 3.95 23.11 -10.58
C PRO A 43 4.85 22.05 -11.27
N ASP A 44 5.78 21.45 -10.53
CA ASP A 44 6.67 20.36 -10.97
C ASP A 44 6.36 19.02 -10.30
N ALA A 45 5.19 18.88 -9.67
CA ALA A 45 4.83 17.66 -8.96
C ALA A 45 4.70 16.46 -9.92
N ARG A 46 5.40 15.37 -9.59
CA ARG A 46 5.32 14.08 -10.32
C ARG A 46 3.90 13.47 -10.28
N PHE A 47 3.14 13.78 -9.24
CA PHE A 47 1.80 13.24 -8.98
C PHE A 47 0.83 14.36 -8.59
N PRO A 48 0.17 15.02 -9.57
CA PRO A 48 -0.79 16.09 -9.30
C PRO A 48 -2.17 15.56 -8.83
N PRO A 49 -2.86 16.28 -7.93
CA PRO A 49 -4.14 15.85 -7.37
C PRO A 49 -5.29 15.96 -8.40
N GLU A 50 -5.57 14.86 -9.10
CA GLU A 50 -6.64 14.77 -10.11
C GLU A 50 -7.76 13.81 -9.67
N LYS A 51 -9.02 14.19 -9.93
CA LYS A 51 -10.20 13.34 -9.62
C LYS A 51 -10.16 12.06 -10.44
N GLY A 52 -10.32 10.90 -9.79
CA GLY A 52 -10.39 9.60 -10.45
C GLY A 52 -9.04 9.00 -10.87
N ARG A 53 -7.91 9.68 -10.61
CA ARG A 53 -6.56 9.18 -10.95
C ARG A 53 -6.01 8.18 -9.94
N TYR A 54 -6.36 8.34 -8.66
CA TYR A 54 -5.76 7.59 -7.57
C TYR A 54 -6.71 6.50 -7.06
N HIS A 55 -6.16 5.31 -6.82
CA HIS A 55 -6.88 4.16 -6.31
C HIS A 55 -6.18 3.60 -5.06
N LEU A 56 -6.94 3.31 -4.01
CA LEU A 56 -6.43 2.74 -2.77
C LEU A 56 -6.72 1.24 -2.70
N TYR A 57 -5.70 0.44 -2.40
CA TYR A 57 -5.88 -0.96 -2.04
C TYR A 57 -5.81 -1.09 -0.52
N VAL A 58 -6.89 -1.59 0.10
CA VAL A 58 -7.02 -1.61 1.56
C VAL A 58 -7.51 -2.96 2.07
N SER A 59 -7.15 -3.30 3.30
CA SER A 59 -7.75 -4.41 4.05
C SER A 59 -8.38 -3.84 5.32
N TYR A 60 -9.65 -4.18 5.59
CA TYR A 60 -10.31 -3.78 6.84
C TYR A 60 -9.63 -4.37 8.08
N ALA A 61 -8.92 -5.48 7.94
CA ALA A 61 -8.18 -6.11 9.03
C ALA A 61 -6.84 -5.39 9.36
N CYS A 62 -6.35 -4.52 8.47
CA CYS A 62 -5.04 -3.89 8.65
C CYS A 62 -5.18 -2.50 9.30
N PRO A 63 -4.60 -2.26 10.50
CA PRO A 63 -4.72 -0.97 11.18
C PRO A 63 -4.02 0.18 10.43
N TRP A 64 -3.09 -0.13 9.54
CA TRP A 64 -2.37 0.89 8.76
C TRP A 64 -3.21 1.34 7.56
N ALA A 65 -3.81 0.39 6.85
CA ALA A 65 -4.76 0.68 5.77
C ALA A 65 -6.03 1.34 6.31
N HIS A 66 -6.48 0.99 7.52
CA HIS A 66 -7.67 1.58 8.11
C HIS A 66 -7.51 3.10 8.35
N ARG A 67 -6.30 3.59 8.66
CA ARG A 67 -6.04 5.03 8.82
C ARG A 67 -6.31 5.83 7.55
N THR A 68 -6.02 5.27 6.37
CA THR A 68 -6.26 5.97 5.10
C THR A 68 -7.76 6.08 4.81
N LEU A 69 -8.55 5.07 5.20
CA LEU A 69 -10.01 5.11 5.11
C LEU A 69 -10.62 6.17 6.03
N ILE A 70 -10.15 6.26 7.27
CA ILE A 70 -10.56 7.31 8.21
C ILE A 70 -10.24 8.70 7.63
N ALA A 71 -9.01 8.91 7.16
CA ALA A 71 -8.62 10.19 6.56
C ALA A 71 -9.45 10.53 5.32
N ARG A 72 -9.74 9.54 4.46
CA ARG A 72 -10.61 9.71 3.27
C ARG A 72 -11.99 10.20 3.66
N LYS A 73 -12.61 9.61 4.69
CA LYS A 73 -13.93 10.03 5.20
C LYS A 73 -13.89 11.42 5.82
N LEU A 74 -12.92 11.69 6.71
CA LEU A 74 -12.81 12.99 7.40
C LEU A 74 -12.49 14.16 6.46
N LYS A 75 -11.81 13.91 5.33
CA LYS A 75 -11.48 14.93 4.33
C LYS A 75 -12.48 15.00 3.17
N GLY A 76 -13.53 14.17 3.15
CA GLY A 76 -14.52 14.14 2.08
C GLY A 76 -13.95 13.71 0.72
N LEU A 77 -12.88 12.91 0.69
CA LEU A 77 -12.18 12.52 -0.55
C LEU A 77 -12.87 11.36 -1.29
N GLU A 78 -14.14 11.14 -1.01
CA GLU A 78 -14.82 9.90 -1.38
C GLU A 78 -15.03 9.76 -2.87
N GLU A 79 -15.37 10.86 -3.52
CA GLU A 79 -15.59 10.94 -4.96
C GLU A 79 -14.28 11.07 -5.75
N PHE A 80 -13.16 11.34 -5.08
CA PHE A 80 -11.86 11.56 -5.72
C PHE A 80 -11.01 10.30 -5.77
N VAL A 81 -11.04 9.53 -4.67
CA VAL A 81 -10.20 8.36 -4.49
C VAL A 81 -11.07 7.12 -4.34
N SER A 82 -11.05 6.30 -5.38
CA SER A 82 -11.68 4.98 -5.37
C SER A 82 -10.83 4.00 -4.56
N PHE A 83 -11.44 2.93 -4.03
CA PHE A 83 -10.68 1.92 -3.30
C PHE A 83 -11.19 0.51 -3.58
N SER A 84 -10.30 -0.47 -3.43
CA SER A 84 -10.59 -1.90 -3.49
C SER A 84 -10.22 -2.57 -2.18
N VAL A 85 -11.06 -3.50 -1.74
CA VAL A 85 -10.85 -4.24 -0.49
C VAL A 85 -10.24 -5.61 -0.79
N VAL A 86 -9.09 -5.90 -0.18
CA VAL A 86 -8.45 -7.20 -0.25
C VAL A 86 -9.01 -8.16 0.80
N HIS A 87 -8.95 -9.45 0.50
CA HIS A 87 -9.35 -10.54 1.38
C HIS A 87 -8.61 -10.45 2.72
N TRP A 88 -9.31 -10.76 3.82
CA TRP A 88 -8.75 -10.70 5.18
C TRP A 88 -7.72 -11.82 5.43
N HIS A 89 -7.97 -13.00 4.86
CA HIS A 89 -7.03 -14.13 4.91
C HIS A 89 -5.77 -13.85 4.07
N MET A 90 -4.62 -13.77 4.73
CA MET A 90 -3.30 -13.67 4.11
C MET A 90 -2.70 -15.06 3.97
N GLY A 91 -2.56 -15.54 2.71
CA GLY A 91 -1.92 -16.83 2.43
C GLY A 91 -0.43 -16.69 2.15
N ASP A 92 0.22 -17.77 1.71
CA ASP A 92 1.65 -17.80 1.39
C ASP A 92 2.08 -16.81 0.29
N LYS A 93 1.12 -16.34 -0.52
CA LYS A 93 1.31 -15.33 -1.57
C LYS A 93 0.90 -13.90 -1.15
N GLY A 94 0.58 -13.69 0.13
CA GLY A 94 0.11 -12.41 0.66
C GLY A 94 -1.40 -12.20 0.61
N CYS A 95 -1.83 -10.94 0.67
CA CYS A 95 -3.24 -10.55 0.59
C CYS A 95 -3.75 -10.67 -0.86
N SER A 96 -4.76 -11.50 -1.09
CA SER A 96 -5.44 -11.64 -2.37
C SER A 96 -6.64 -10.68 -2.47
N ALA A 97 -7.00 -10.22 -3.67
CA ALA A 97 -8.23 -9.48 -3.86
C ALA A 97 -9.43 -10.45 -3.79
N CYS A 98 -10.37 -10.24 -2.86
CA CYS A 98 -11.57 -11.11 -2.74
C CYS A 98 -12.71 -10.67 -3.67
N ARG A 99 -12.88 -9.36 -3.88
CA ARG A 99 -14.00 -8.80 -4.64
C ARG A 99 -13.76 -7.32 -4.90
N SER A 100 -13.94 -6.86 -6.13
CA SER A 100 -14.08 -5.43 -6.43
C SER A 100 -15.43 -4.97 -5.86
N TYR A 101 -15.44 -4.43 -4.65
CA TYR A 101 -16.59 -3.65 -4.17
C TYR A 101 -16.57 -2.32 -4.94
N HIS A 102 -17.45 -2.20 -5.92
CA HIS A 102 -17.72 -0.95 -6.60
C HIS A 102 -18.72 -0.18 -5.74
N GLU A 103 -18.24 0.57 -4.74
CA GLU A 103 -19.12 1.42 -3.94
C GLU A 103 -19.45 2.67 -4.76
N SER A 104 -20.43 2.54 -5.65
CA SER A 104 -21.13 3.65 -6.27
C SER A 104 -21.95 4.38 -5.21
N ALA A 105 -21.72 5.68 -5.10
CA ALA A 105 -22.40 6.62 -4.21
C ALA A 105 -23.93 6.45 -4.14
N GLY A 106 -24.52 6.79 -2.98
CA GLY A 106 -25.92 7.19 -2.89
C GLY A 106 -26.70 6.59 -1.72
N GLY A 107 -27.07 7.47 -0.77
CA GLY A 107 -27.95 7.21 0.36
C GLY A 107 -27.96 8.42 1.29
#